data_AF-A0A9D9GUZ5-F1
#
_entry.id   AF-A0A9D9GUZ5-F1
#
_cell.length_a   1.000
_cell.length_b   1.000
_cell.length_c   1.000
_cell.angle_alpha   90.00
_cell.angle_beta   90.00
_cell.angle_gamma   90.00
#
_symmetry.space_group_name_H-M   'P 1'
#
loop_
_entity.id
_entity.type
_entity.pdbx_description
1 polymer ?
#
loop_
_entity_poly.entity_id
_entity_poly.type
_entity_poly.pdbx_seq_one_letter_code
_entity_poly.pdbx_strand_id
1 'polypeptide(L)'
;MLIMIFFRISVCSLISTVTVQRIRYIIRNTIPWGGAQKSAFDLFPIRCIAVRPNRPEEDDGTIYEIFSRLNTGGLNLSAQEIRGCLYRSDFYKMLYALNSETCWRQLVGKKEEDDKFRDVEVLLRAFALLYAQEHYSGSMLRFLNRFSKEAQAFTQDKIEQSRQLFFDFVQVSAAIGKEAFLTRNGSFNAALFEAVFVAAAEKILSDGVENAGITKAAFEQLKDDKKFIEAVTHSTYNVEAVNARISLARDYLYGNKS
;
A
#
# COMPACT_ATOMS: atom_id res chain seq x y z
N MET A 1 23.76 -0.68 -4.86
CA MET A 1 22.38 -1.16 -4.62
C MET A 1 22.41 -2.03 -3.38
N LEU A 2 21.92 -1.52 -2.25
CA LEU A 2 21.91 -2.27 -0.99
C LEU A 2 20.72 -3.24 -1.06
N ILE A 3 20.98 -4.50 -1.34
CA ILE A 3 19.92 -5.52 -1.37
C ILE A 3 19.79 -6.07 0.04
N MET A 4 18.82 -5.53 0.79
CA MET A 4 18.41 -6.12 2.05
C MET A 4 17.44 -7.25 1.77
N ILE A 5 17.94 -8.49 1.81
CA ILE A 5 17.12 -9.69 1.70
C ILE A 5 17.02 -10.35 3.07
N PHE A 6 15.78 -10.43 3.55
CA PHE A 6 15.45 -11.08 4.81
C PHE A 6 15.29 -12.57 4.63
N PHE A 7 16.06 -13.32 5.41
CA PHE A 7 15.69 -14.66 5.83
C PHE A 7 15.27 -14.58 7.29
N ARG A 8 14.07 -15.09 7.61
CA ARG A 8 13.73 -15.44 8.99
C ARG A 8 14.58 -16.67 9.34
N ILE A 9 15.83 -16.45 9.75
CA ILE A 9 16.73 -17.54 10.16
C ILE A 9 16.36 -17.91 11.59
N SER A 10 15.48 -18.90 11.77
CA SER A 10 15.14 -19.48 13.08
C SER A 10 16.26 -20.37 13.64
N VAL A 11 17.52 -20.12 13.32
CA VAL A 11 18.61 -21.04 13.69
C VAL A 11 19.63 -20.33 14.58
N CYS A 12 19.67 -20.78 15.82
CA CYS A 12 20.71 -20.53 16.80
C CYS A 12 22.12 -20.72 16.20
N SER A 13 22.85 -19.63 16.01
CA SER A 13 24.32 -19.48 16.19
C SER A 13 24.81 -18.26 15.40
N LEU A 14 26.02 -17.79 15.70
CA LEU A 14 26.72 -16.71 15.01
C LEU A 14 26.45 -16.69 13.50
N ILE A 15 26.27 -15.50 12.90
CA ILE A 15 26.27 -15.36 11.43
C ILE A 15 27.66 -15.78 10.95
N SER A 16 27.78 -17.02 10.52
CA SER A 16 29.01 -17.56 9.96
C SER A 16 29.21 -17.02 8.54
N THR A 17 30.45 -17.02 8.05
CA THR A 17 30.77 -16.75 6.63
C THR A 17 29.94 -17.64 5.70
N VAL A 18 29.62 -18.87 6.13
CA VAL A 18 28.76 -19.82 5.41
C VAL A 18 27.33 -19.29 5.27
N THR A 19 26.77 -18.66 6.31
CA THR A 19 25.44 -18.05 6.27
C THR A 19 25.37 -16.92 5.24
N VAL A 20 26.38 -16.05 5.20
CA VAL A 20 26.44 -14.92 4.23
C VAL A 20 26.62 -15.43 2.79
N GLN A 21 27.47 -16.44 2.58
CA GLN A 21 27.61 -17.08 1.26
C GLN A 21 26.32 -17.75 0.79
N ARG A 22 25.59 -18.39 1.70
CA ARG A 22 24.30 -19.03 1.39
C ARG A 22 23.23 -18.00 1.06
N ILE A 23 23.16 -16.90 1.79
CA ILE A 23 22.31 -15.74 1.45
C ILE A 23 22.67 -15.25 0.05
N ARG A 24 23.95 -14.97 -0.21
CA ARG A 24 24.42 -14.51 -1.53
C ARG A 24 24.03 -15.47 -2.65
N TYR A 25 24.19 -16.78 -2.44
CA TYR A 25 23.79 -17.81 -3.40
C TYR A 25 22.29 -17.77 -3.70
N ILE A 26 21.44 -17.66 -2.67
CA ILE A 26 19.99 -17.62 -2.89
C ILE A 26 19.61 -16.36 -3.64
N ILE A 27 20.11 -15.19 -3.23
CA ILE A 27 19.86 -13.92 -3.91
C ILE A 27 20.27 -13.97 -5.38
N ARG A 28 21.46 -14.54 -5.65
CA ARG A 28 22.03 -14.69 -6.99
C ARG A 28 21.16 -15.55 -7.92
N ASN A 29 20.46 -16.55 -7.38
CA ASN A 29 19.69 -17.51 -8.17
C ASN A 29 18.19 -17.25 -8.17
N THR A 30 17.68 -16.43 -7.25
CA THR A 30 16.25 -16.07 -7.16
C THR A 30 15.91 -14.82 -7.98
N ILE A 31 16.82 -13.85 -8.08
CA ILE A 31 16.58 -12.62 -8.84
C ILE A 31 17.03 -12.82 -10.30
N PRO A 32 16.22 -12.42 -11.31
CA PRO A 32 16.63 -12.45 -12.71
C PRO A 32 17.60 -11.29 -13.01
N TRP A 33 18.90 -11.58 -12.93
CA TRP A 33 19.98 -10.61 -13.14
C TRP A 33 20.36 -10.46 -14.62
N GLY A 34 20.63 -9.23 -15.07
CA GLY A 34 21.45 -8.99 -16.26
C GLY A 34 22.93 -9.31 -16.01
N GLY A 35 23.69 -9.65 -17.06
CA GLY A 35 25.09 -10.11 -16.95
C GLY A 35 26.02 -9.17 -16.16
N ALA A 36 25.94 -7.86 -16.40
CA ALA A 36 26.73 -6.86 -15.68
C ALA A 36 26.29 -6.68 -14.22
N GLN A 37 24.99 -6.81 -13.93
CA GLN A 37 24.43 -6.66 -12.58
C GLN A 37 24.84 -7.83 -11.68
N LYS A 38 24.92 -9.04 -12.25
CA LYS A 38 25.35 -10.26 -11.54
C LYS A 38 26.80 -10.14 -11.04
N SER A 39 27.71 -9.71 -11.93
CA SER A 39 29.11 -9.47 -11.57
C SER A 39 29.25 -8.33 -10.55
N ALA A 40 28.47 -7.27 -10.67
CA ALA A 40 28.46 -6.17 -9.70
C ALA A 40 27.98 -6.63 -8.31
N PHE A 41 26.94 -7.48 -8.24
CA PHE A 41 26.45 -8.07 -6.99
C PHE A 41 27.48 -8.98 -6.31
N ASP A 42 28.18 -9.80 -7.10
CA ASP A 42 29.22 -10.70 -6.59
C ASP A 42 30.40 -9.96 -5.95
N LEU A 43 30.70 -8.75 -6.41
CA LEU A 43 31.76 -7.92 -5.83
C LEU A 43 31.25 -7.05 -4.67
N PHE A 44 29.93 -6.92 -4.51
CA PHE A 44 29.34 -6.04 -3.51
C PHE A 44 29.39 -6.64 -2.09
N PRO A 45 30.01 -5.98 -1.10
CA PRO A 45 30.07 -6.51 0.26
C PRO A 45 28.66 -6.59 0.87
N ILE A 46 28.30 -7.77 1.39
CA ILE A 46 27.02 -8.01 2.07
C ILE A 46 27.26 -7.96 3.58
N ARG A 47 26.62 -7.00 4.25
CA ARG A 47 26.57 -6.94 5.72
C ARG A 47 25.30 -7.61 6.21
N CYS A 48 25.45 -8.56 7.13
CA CYS A 48 24.34 -9.25 7.76
C CYS A 48 24.32 -8.91 9.25
N ILE A 49 23.16 -8.49 9.76
CA ILE A 49 22.97 -8.11 11.16
C ILE A 49 21.87 -9.01 11.71
N ALA A 50 22.17 -9.80 12.74
CA ALA A 50 21.18 -10.58 13.45
C ALA A 50 20.67 -9.77 14.64
N VAL A 51 19.39 -9.46 14.64
CA VAL A 51 18.71 -8.76 15.73
C VAL A 51 17.91 -9.80 16.51
N ARG A 52 18.19 -9.92 17.81
CA ARG A 52 17.39 -10.75 18.72
C ARG A 52 16.68 -9.84 19.71
N PRO A 53 15.34 -9.83 19.75
CA PRO A 53 14.64 -9.12 20.82
C PRO A 53 14.86 -9.86 22.14
N ASN A 54 15.04 -9.11 23.23
CA ASN A 54 15.20 -9.68 24.58
C ASN A 54 13.91 -10.26 25.16
N ARG A 55 12.76 -10.04 24.51
CA ARG A 55 11.46 -10.64 24.86
C ARG A 55 10.79 -11.14 23.57
N PRO A 56 10.24 -12.36 23.55
CA PRO A 56 9.68 -12.96 22.34
C PRO A 56 8.34 -12.34 21.90
N GLU A 57 7.68 -11.53 22.73
CA GLU A 57 6.27 -11.15 22.51
C GLU A 57 5.99 -9.73 21.98
N GLU A 58 6.96 -8.83 21.78
CA GLU A 58 6.59 -7.44 21.41
C GLU A 58 7.08 -6.90 20.05
N ASP A 59 6.03 -6.55 19.30
CA ASP A 59 5.85 -5.47 18.33
C ASP A 59 6.76 -5.48 17.09
N ASP A 60 6.17 -5.85 15.94
CA ASP A 60 6.74 -5.59 14.61
C ASP A 60 7.10 -4.10 14.42
N GLY A 61 6.51 -3.19 15.20
CA GLY A 61 6.94 -1.79 15.32
C GLY A 61 8.41 -1.62 15.71
N THR A 62 8.93 -2.44 16.62
CA THR A 62 10.35 -2.45 17.02
C THR A 62 11.22 -2.92 15.86
N ILE A 63 10.80 -3.97 15.17
CA ILE A 63 11.49 -4.52 13.99
C ILE A 63 11.53 -3.47 12.88
N TYR A 64 10.39 -2.82 12.59
CA TYR A 64 10.29 -1.73 11.62
C TYR A 64 11.22 -0.57 11.99
N GLU A 65 11.24 -0.14 13.25
CA GLU A 65 12.09 0.97 13.70
C GLU A 65 13.58 0.64 13.55
N ILE A 66 13.99 -0.57 13.94
CA ILE A 66 15.36 -1.04 13.75
C ILE A 66 15.72 -1.01 12.27
N PHE A 67 14.82 -1.45 11.38
CA PHE A 67 15.07 -1.38 9.95
C PHE A 67 15.14 0.04 9.42
N SER A 68 14.24 0.92 9.84
CA SER A 68 14.29 2.33 9.46
C SER A 68 15.62 2.97 9.86
N ARG A 69 16.15 2.64 11.05
CA ARG A 69 17.44 3.16 11.53
C ARG A 69 18.63 2.55 10.78
N LEU A 70 18.64 1.24 10.52
CA LEU A 70 19.70 0.57 9.78
C LEU A 70 19.81 1.04 8.32
N ASN A 71 18.70 1.48 7.73
CA ASN A 71 18.66 1.98 6.36
C ASN A 71 19.19 3.41 6.17
N THR A 72 19.41 4.18 7.24
CA THR A 72 19.82 5.61 7.16
C THR A 72 21.22 5.85 6.57
N GLY A 73 22.12 4.86 6.60
CA GLY A 73 23.49 4.98 6.09
C GLY A 73 23.70 4.60 4.61
N GLY A 74 22.63 4.22 3.90
CA GLY A 74 22.67 3.72 2.51
C GLY A 74 21.56 4.27 1.63
N LEU A 75 21.15 3.51 0.59
CA LEU A 75 19.95 3.86 -0.19
C LEU A 75 18.71 3.66 0.72
N ASN A 76 18.09 4.77 1.12
CA ASN A 76 16.91 4.73 1.98
C ASN A 76 15.75 4.01 1.28
N LEU A 77 15.30 2.90 1.89
CA LEU A 77 14.05 2.25 1.54
C LEU A 77 12.87 3.13 1.97
N SER A 78 11.85 3.23 1.12
CA SER A 78 10.57 3.84 1.47
C SER A 78 9.85 3.02 2.55
N ALA A 79 8.86 3.62 3.21
CA ALA A 79 8.03 2.89 4.16
C ALA A 79 7.34 1.68 3.50
N GLN A 80 6.89 1.82 2.25
CA GLN A 80 6.32 0.72 1.47
C GLN A 80 7.33 -0.39 1.17
N GLU A 81 8.56 -0.03 0.78
CA GLU A 81 9.64 -1.00 0.53
C GLU A 81 9.95 -1.81 1.80
N ILE A 82 10.01 -1.15 2.96
CA ILE A 82 10.21 -1.81 4.25
C ILE A 82 9.02 -2.73 4.56
N ARG A 83 7.78 -2.24 4.42
CA ARG A 83 6.58 -3.05 4.69
C ARG A 83 6.48 -4.29 3.80
N GLY A 84 6.80 -4.17 2.50
CA GLY A 84 6.84 -5.32 1.58
C GLY A 84 7.86 -6.40 1.97
N CYS A 85 8.96 -5.99 2.62
CA CYS A 85 9.94 -6.93 3.19
C CYS A 85 9.45 -7.63 4.46
N LEU A 86 8.79 -6.89 5.37
CA LEU A 86 8.41 -7.38 6.69
C LEU A 86 7.11 -8.18 6.70
N TYR A 87 6.12 -7.71 5.94
CA TYR A 87 4.76 -8.22 5.96
C TYR A 87 4.41 -8.99 4.69
N ARG A 88 5.36 -9.79 4.19
CA ARG A 88 5.15 -10.60 2.97
C ARG A 88 3.88 -11.44 3.13
N SER A 89 2.95 -11.29 2.19
CA SER A 89 1.65 -11.97 2.16
C SER A 89 1.12 -12.08 0.73
N ASP A 90 0.13 -12.94 0.51
CA ASP A 90 -0.57 -13.03 -0.77
C ASP A 90 -1.40 -11.77 -1.06
N PHE A 91 -1.84 -11.06 -0.02
CA PHE A 91 -2.46 -9.74 -0.18
C PHE A 91 -1.50 -8.73 -0.81
N TYR A 92 -0.23 -8.69 -0.40
CA TYR A 92 0.76 -7.83 -1.07
C TYR A 92 1.01 -8.25 -2.52
N LYS A 93 1.02 -9.56 -2.83
CA LYS A 93 1.11 -10.03 -4.23
C LYS A 93 -0.05 -9.52 -5.06
N MET A 94 -1.27 -9.55 -4.52
CA MET A 94 -2.45 -8.96 -5.16
C MET A 94 -2.27 -7.46 -5.38
N LEU A 95 -1.79 -6.70 -4.39
CA LEU A 95 -1.54 -5.25 -4.56
C LEU A 95 -0.52 -4.96 -5.66
N TYR A 96 0.57 -5.74 -5.76
CA TYR A 96 1.54 -5.61 -6.84
C TYR A 96 0.92 -5.95 -8.21
N ALA A 97 0.09 -6.99 -8.29
CA ALA A 97 -0.61 -7.34 -9.53
C ALA A 97 -1.56 -6.22 -9.96
N LEU A 98 -2.37 -5.69 -9.04
CA LEU A 98 -3.23 -4.52 -9.29
C LEU A 98 -2.39 -3.29 -9.67
N ASN A 99 -1.18 -3.15 -9.14
CA ASN A 99 -0.28 -2.06 -9.50
C ASN A 99 0.04 -2.06 -11.00
N SER A 100 0.29 -3.25 -11.56
CA SER A 100 0.60 -3.43 -12.98
C SER A 100 -0.62 -3.36 -13.91
N GLU A 101 -1.84 -3.32 -13.37
CA GLU A 101 -3.06 -3.31 -14.19
C GLU A 101 -3.20 -2.02 -15.00
N THR A 102 -3.59 -2.16 -16.27
CA THR A 102 -3.71 -1.00 -17.18
C THR A 102 -4.77 -0.02 -16.71
N CYS A 103 -5.87 -0.49 -16.13
CA CYS A 103 -6.91 0.38 -15.57
C CYS A 103 -6.37 1.21 -14.41
N TRP A 104 -5.55 0.63 -13.52
CA TRP A 104 -4.93 1.36 -12.43
C TRP A 104 -3.90 2.37 -12.92
N ARG A 105 -3.02 1.98 -13.86
CA ARG A 105 -2.06 2.89 -14.50
C ARG A 105 -2.75 4.10 -15.14
N GLN A 106 -3.92 3.89 -15.73
CA GLN A 106 -4.75 4.97 -16.29
C GLN A 106 -5.29 5.91 -15.20
N LEU A 107 -5.81 5.38 -14.08
CA LEU A 107 -6.28 6.21 -12.96
C LEU A 107 -5.15 7.02 -12.34
N VAL A 108 -3.95 6.43 -12.21
CA VAL A 108 -2.75 7.09 -11.67
C VAL A 108 -2.18 8.15 -12.62
N GLY A 109 -2.51 8.09 -13.92
CA GLY A 109 -1.97 8.98 -14.95
C GLY A 109 -0.52 8.68 -15.31
N LYS A 110 -0.01 7.48 -14.98
CA LYS A 110 1.38 7.06 -15.26
C LYS A 110 1.39 5.63 -15.80
N LYS A 111 2.15 5.41 -16.88
CA LYS A 111 2.32 4.08 -17.48
C LYS A 111 3.22 3.18 -16.63
N GLU A 112 4.34 3.75 -16.18
CA GLU A 112 5.34 3.02 -15.41
C GLU A 112 4.96 2.94 -13.92
N GLU A 113 5.45 1.90 -13.26
CA GLU A 113 5.36 1.74 -11.81
C GLU A 113 6.30 2.69 -11.07
N ASP A 114 5.92 3.10 -9.86
CA ASP A 114 6.78 3.95 -9.05
C ASP A 114 7.89 3.09 -8.41
N ASP A 115 9.15 3.43 -8.64
CA ASP A 115 10.31 2.70 -8.09
C ASP A 115 10.30 2.61 -6.55
N LYS A 116 9.57 3.49 -5.87
CA LYS A 116 9.41 3.53 -4.41
C LYS A 116 8.08 2.96 -3.93
N PHE A 117 7.31 2.36 -4.85
CA PHE A 117 6.02 1.72 -4.63
C PHE A 117 4.97 2.65 -3.99
N ARG A 118 5.04 3.96 -4.26
CA ARG A 118 4.06 4.93 -3.73
C ARG A 118 2.65 4.65 -4.25
N ASP A 119 2.55 4.15 -5.47
CA ASP A 119 1.30 3.68 -6.09
C ASP A 119 0.72 2.45 -5.38
N VAL A 120 1.56 1.48 -5.01
CA VAL A 120 1.15 0.33 -4.17
C VAL A 120 0.71 0.79 -2.78
N GLU A 121 1.38 1.80 -2.21
CA GLU A 121 1.00 2.36 -0.92
C GLU A 121 -0.40 2.98 -0.94
N VAL A 122 -0.78 3.63 -2.04
CA VAL A 122 -2.14 4.17 -2.22
C VAL A 122 -3.18 3.04 -2.22
N LEU A 123 -2.94 1.95 -2.96
CA LEU A 123 -3.83 0.79 -2.96
C LEU A 123 -3.95 0.20 -1.55
N LEU A 124 -2.82 0.02 -0.86
CA LEU A 124 -2.80 -0.46 0.52
C LEU A 124 -3.61 0.45 1.44
N ARG A 125 -3.47 1.77 1.32
CA ARG A 125 -4.23 2.75 2.11
C ARG A 125 -5.72 2.66 1.87
N ALA A 126 -6.14 2.56 0.61
CA ALA A 126 -7.54 2.44 0.25
C ALA A 126 -8.19 1.20 0.87
N PHE A 127 -7.54 0.03 0.77
CA PHE A 127 -8.03 -1.19 1.42
C PHE A 127 -7.94 -1.16 2.96
N ALA A 128 -6.87 -0.58 3.51
CA ALA A 128 -6.72 -0.44 4.96
C ALA A 128 -7.84 0.44 5.55
N LEU A 129 -8.15 1.55 4.88
CA LEU A 129 -9.27 2.41 5.26
C LEU A 129 -10.61 1.69 5.09
N LEU A 130 -10.81 0.94 4.01
CA LEU A 130 -12.05 0.16 3.83
C LEU A 130 -12.29 -0.85 4.96
N TYR A 131 -11.25 -1.58 5.38
CA TYR A 131 -11.40 -2.71 6.30
C TYR A 131 -11.12 -2.39 7.77
N ALA A 132 -10.52 -1.23 8.08
CA ALA A 132 -10.05 -0.92 9.43
C ALA A 132 -10.04 0.59 9.74
N GLN A 133 -10.85 1.42 9.05
CA GLN A 133 -10.91 2.88 9.30
C GLN A 133 -11.11 3.22 10.78
N GLU A 134 -11.94 2.47 11.50
CA GLU A 134 -12.25 2.64 12.92
C GLU A 134 -11.00 2.53 13.82
N HIS A 135 -9.95 1.89 13.34
CA HIS A 135 -8.66 1.78 14.03
C HIS A 135 -7.66 2.85 13.61
N TYR A 136 -8.06 3.84 12.80
CA TYR A 136 -7.21 4.95 12.40
C TYR A 136 -7.07 6.00 13.51
N SER A 137 -5.84 6.25 13.96
CA SER A 137 -5.54 7.14 15.08
C SER A 137 -4.59 8.29 14.73
N GLY A 138 -4.53 8.70 13.46
CA GLY A 138 -3.76 9.87 13.00
C GLY A 138 -2.32 9.60 12.57
N SER A 139 -1.85 8.36 12.68
CA SER A 139 -0.53 7.95 12.16
C SER A 139 -0.71 6.94 11.02
N MET A 140 -0.65 7.43 9.78
CA MET A 140 -0.74 6.57 8.59
C MET A 140 0.34 5.48 8.58
N LEU A 141 1.56 5.80 9.02
CA LEU A 141 2.62 4.82 9.10
C LEU A 141 2.28 3.64 10.04
N ARG A 142 1.85 3.93 11.27
CA ARG A 142 1.48 2.88 12.25
C ARG A 142 0.25 2.12 11.80
N PHE A 143 -0.72 2.82 11.26
CA PHE A 143 -1.95 2.26 10.70
C PHE A 143 -1.64 1.20 9.63
N LEU A 144 -0.82 1.55 8.64
CA LEU A 144 -0.45 0.66 7.56
C LEU A 144 0.44 -0.50 8.01
N ASN A 145 1.34 -0.27 8.97
CA ASN A 145 2.14 -1.36 9.54
C ASN A 145 1.24 -2.41 10.20
N ARG A 146 0.29 -1.97 11.03
CA ARG A 146 -0.66 -2.87 11.69
C ARG A 146 -1.54 -3.61 10.69
N PHE A 147 -2.18 -2.90 9.76
CA PHE A 147 -3.02 -3.51 8.73
C PHE A 147 -2.22 -4.49 7.85
N SER A 148 -0.97 -4.17 7.50
CA SER A 148 -0.11 -5.08 6.72
C SER A 148 0.17 -6.38 7.47
N LYS A 149 0.32 -6.32 8.80
CA LYS A 149 0.49 -7.50 9.65
C LYS A 149 -0.78 -8.35 9.69
N GLU A 150 -1.93 -7.72 9.90
CA GLU A 150 -3.24 -8.40 9.89
C GLU A 150 -3.53 -9.07 8.53
N ALA A 151 -3.17 -8.40 7.43
CA ALA A 151 -3.34 -8.92 6.07
C ALA A 151 -2.49 -10.18 5.77
N GLN A 152 -1.50 -10.53 6.60
CA GLN A 152 -0.80 -11.82 6.48
C GLN A 152 -1.72 -13.02 6.77
N ALA A 153 -2.80 -12.81 7.52
CA ALA A 153 -3.77 -13.84 7.88
C ALA A 153 -5.00 -13.86 6.95
N PHE A 154 -5.04 -13.03 5.89
CA PHE A 154 -6.17 -13.03 4.96
C PHE A 154 -6.25 -14.36 4.20
N THR A 155 -7.47 -14.88 4.09
CA THR A 155 -7.76 -16.08 3.29
C THR A 155 -7.69 -15.75 1.80
N GLN A 156 -7.53 -16.79 0.97
CA GLN A 156 -7.56 -16.61 -0.49
C GLN A 156 -8.89 -16.00 -0.95
N ASP A 157 -10.02 -16.42 -0.36
CA ASP A 157 -11.35 -15.88 -0.68
C ASP A 157 -11.43 -14.38 -0.40
N LYS A 158 -10.89 -13.92 0.74
CA LYS A 158 -10.87 -12.49 1.08
C LYS A 158 -9.99 -11.71 0.11
N ILE A 159 -8.83 -12.27 -0.27
CA ILE A 159 -7.92 -11.64 -1.23
C ILE A 159 -8.60 -11.54 -2.60
N GLU A 160 -9.26 -12.60 -3.06
CA GLU A 160 -9.97 -12.60 -4.34
C GLU A 160 -11.17 -11.65 -4.33
N GLN A 161 -11.91 -11.57 -3.23
CA GLN A 161 -12.96 -10.56 -3.05
C GLN A 161 -12.39 -9.14 -3.11
N SER A 162 -11.27 -8.85 -2.42
CA SER A 162 -10.60 -7.54 -2.51
C SER A 162 -10.16 -7.22 -3.94
N ARG A 163 -9.66 -8.22 -4.68
CA ARG A 163 -9.25 -8.08 -6.07
C ARG A 163 -10.45 -7.73 -6.95
N GLN A 164 -11.55 -8.48 -6.83
CA GLN A 164 -12.77 -8.23 -7.61
C GLN A 164 -13.37 -6.85 -7.27
N LEU A 165 -13.38 -6.48 -5.99
CA LEU A 165 -13.87 -5.20 -5.51
C LEU A 165 -13.14 -4.00 -6.15
N PHE A 166 -11.84 -4.14 -6.42
CA PHE A 166 -11.10 -3.12 -7.18
C PHE A 166 -11.59 -3.00 -8.63
N PHE A 167 -11.84 -4.12 -9.32
CA PHE A 167 -12.35 -4.09 -10.69
C PHE A 167 -13.80 -3.57 -10.75
N ASP A 168 -14.63 -3.94 -9.79
CA ASP A 168 -15.99 -3.42 -9.64
C ASP A 168 -15.95 -1.90 -9.37
N PHE A 169 -15.02 -1.44 -8.54
CA PHE A 169 -14.77 0.00 -8.34
C PHE A 169 -14.44 0.72 -9.66
N VAL A 170 -13.55 0.15 -10.48
CA VAL A 170 -13.20 0.71 -11.80
C VAL A 170 -14.43 0.78 -12.70
N GLN A 171 -15.29 -0.24 -12.66
CA GLN A 171 -16.54 -0.27 -13.43
C GLN A 171 -17.51 0.84 -12.98
N VAL A 172 -17.78 0.96 -11.68
CA VAL A 172 -18.77 1.93 -11.17
C VAL A 172 -18.28 3.37 -11.26
N SER A 173 -16.96 3.59 -11.29
CA SER A 173 -16.34 4.90 -11.50
C SER A 173 -16.13 5.27 -12.97
N ALA A 174 -16.55 4.45 -13.93
CA ALA A 174 -16.32 4.71 -15.35
C ALA A 174 -16.90 6.06 -15.82
N ALA A 175 -18.05 6.48 -15.29
CA ALA A 175 -18.74 7.70 -15.68
C ALA A 175 -18.06 9.00 -15.24
N ILE A 176 -17.22 8.96 -14.19
CA ILE A 176 -16.46 10.13 -13.73
C ILE A 176 -15.17 10.36 -14.54
N GLY A 177 -14.76 9.36 -15.32
CA GLY A 177 -13.63 9.42 -16.24
C GLY A 177 -12.29 9.05 -15.59
N LYS A 178 -11.32 8.66 -16.43
CA LYS A 178 -10.00 8.14 -15.98
C LYS A 178 -9.14 9.20 -15.29
N GLU A 179 -9.31 10.45 -15.69
CA GLU A 179 -8.58 11.60 -15.14
C GLU A 179 -9.24 12.16 -13.85
N ALA A 180 -10.32 11.54 -13.35
CA ALA A 180 -11.11 12.03 -12.23
C ALA A 180 -10.28 12.30 -10.97
N PHE A 181 -9.26 11.47 -10.76
CA PHE A 181 -8.37 11.47 -9.59
C PHE A 181 -7.09 12.28 -9.81
N LEU A 182 -6.90 12.88 -10.98
CA LEU A 182 -5.77 13.76 -11.23
C LEU A 182 -6.10 15.19 -10.82
N THR A 183 -5.11 15.84 -10.23
CA THR A 183 -5.11 17.29 -10.00
C THR A 183 -4.88 18.05 -11.29
N ARG A 184 -5.05 19.38 -11.27
CA ARG A 184 -4.87 20.24 -12.46
C ARG A 184 -3.46 20.15 -13.09
N ASN A 185 -2.44 19.74 -12.33
CA ASN A 185 -1.07 19.57 -12.84
C ASN A 185 -0.76 18.14 -13.30
N GLY A 186 -1.76 17.24 -13.34
CA GLY A 186 -1.61 15.84 -13.72
C GLY A 186 -1.11 14.91 -12.61
N SER A 187 -0.87 15.42 -11.39
CA SER A 187 -0.50 14.57 -10.25
C SER A 187 -1.72 13.84 -9.69
N PHE A 188 -1.56 12.57 -9.34
CA PHE A 188 -2.60 11.76 -8.71
C PHE A 188 -2.93 12.22 -7.27
N ASN A 189 -4.21 12.39 -6.97
CA ASN A 189 -4.70 12.73 -5.64
C ASN A 189 -5.11 11.47 -4.86
N ALA A 190 -4.19 10.95 -4.06
CA ALA A 190 -4.42 9.75 -3.24
C ALA A 190 -5.57 9.90 -2.24
N ALA A 191 -5.70 11.05 -1.58
CA ALA A 191 -6.75 11.27 -0.58
C ALA A 191 -8.15 11.28 -1.21
N LEU A 192 -8.28 11.88 -2.40
CA LEU A 192 -9.51 11.83 -3.19
C LEU A 192 -9.85 10.39 -3.60
N PHE A 193 -8.88 9.67 -4.16
CA PHE A 193 -9.06 8.27 -4.55
C PHE A 193 -9.51 7.40 -3.38
N GLU A 194 -8.85 7.49 -2.23
CA GLU A 194 -9.19 6.71 -1.03
C GLU A 194 -10.63 6.95 -0.57
N ALA A 195 -11.06 8.22 -0.50
CA ALA A 195 -12.39 8.55 -0.05
C ALA A 195 -13.48 7.95 -0.97
N VAL A 196 -13.28 8.10 -2.28
CA VAL A 196 -14.21 7.61 -3.30
C VAL A 196 -14.19 6.09 -3.37
N PHE A 197 -13.00 5.48 -3.27
CA PHE A 197 -12.84 4.03 -3.23
C PHE A 197 -13.57 3.43 -2.03
N VAL A 198 -13.36 3.94 -0.82
CA VAL A 198 -14.01 3.42 0.39
C VAL A 198 -15.54 3.52 0.26
N ALA A 199 -16.07 4.70 -0.08
CA ALA A 199 -17.51 4.89 -0.22
C ALA A 199 -18.13 3.95 -1.28
N ALA A 200 -17.48 3.81 -2.43
CA ALA A 200 -17.97 2.94 -3.50
C ALA A 200 -17.83 1.46 -3.15
N ALA A 201 -16.72 1.05 -2.56
CA ALA A 201 -16.49 -0.32 -2.13
C ALA A 201 -17.51 -0.76 -1.09
N GLU A 202 -17.83 0.09 -0.11
CA GLU A 202 -18.89 -0.18 0.86
C GLU A 202 -20.25 -0.37 0.18
N LYS A 203 -20.58 0.50 -0.80
CA LYS A 203 -21.83 0.39 -1.56
C LYS A 203 -21.90 -0.89 -2.40
N ILE A 204 -20.80 -1.28 -3.05
CA ILE A 204 -20.69 -2.53 -3.81
C ILE A 204 -20.92 -3.73 -2.88
N LEU A 205 -20.29 -3.73 -1.70
CA LEU A 205 -20.41 -4.82 -0.73
C LEU A 205 -21.81 -4.92 -0.12
N SER A 206 -22.53 -3.80 0.04
CA SER A 206 -23.88 -3.79 0.64
C SER A 206 -24.98 -4.05 -0.38
N ASP A 207 -24.90 -3.44 -1.57
CA ASP A 207 -26.03 -3.32 -2.50
C ASP A 207 -25.74 -3.93 -3.88
N GLY A 208 -24.52 -4.42 -4.11
CA GLY A 208 -24.09 -4.96 -5.41
C GLY A 208 -23.53 -3.89 -6.36
N VAL A 209 -22.72 -4.35 -7.32
CA VAL A 209 -22.03 -3.49 -8.29
C VAL A 209 -23.01 -2.69 -9.18
N GLU A 210 -24.16 -3.27 -9.48
CA GLU A 210 -25.22 -2.67 -10.30
C GLU A 210 -25.86 -1.43 -9.66
N ASN A 211 -25.82 -1.33 -8.32
CA ASN A 211 -26.42 -0.24 -7.55
C ASN A 211 -25.38 0.77 -7.02
N ALA A 212 -24.10 0.55 -7.32
CA ALA A 212 -22.99 1.36 -6.81
C ALA A 212 -22.40 2.32 -7.84
N GLY A 213 -23.10 2.57 -8.96
CA GLY A 213 -22.65 3.49 -10.01
C GLY A 213 -22.41 4.93 -9.50
N ILE A 214 -21.23 5.48 -9.76
CA ILE A 214 -20.90 6.87 -9.41
C ILE A 214 -21.32 7.79 -10.55
N THR A 215 -22.23 8.72 -10.28
CA THR A 215 -22.63 9.73 -11.27
C THR A 215 -21.62 10.87 -11.35
N LYS A 216 -21.43 11.43 -12.55
CA LYS A 216 -20.58 12.60 -12.76
C LYS A 216 -21.03 13.81 -11.92
N ALA A 217 -22.34 14.04 -11.85
CA ALA A 217 -22.91 15.14 -11.08
C ALA A 217 -22.61 15.03 -9.57
N ALA A 218 -22.81 13.84 -8.97
CA ALA A 218 -22.52 13.61 -7.56
C ALA A 218 -21.02 13.80 -7.25
N PHE A 219 -20.15 13.31 -8.13
CA PHE A 219 -18.71 13.46 -7.98
C PHE A 219 -18.23 14.91 -8.11
N GLU A 220 -18.80 15.68 -9.03
CA GLU A 220 -18.50 17.12 -9.17
C GLU A 220 -18.95 17.90 -7.94
N GLN A 221 -20.15 17.62 -7.41
CA GLN A 221 -20.63 18.23 -6.16
C GLN A 221 -19.71 17.94 -4.97
N LEU A 222 -19.24 16.70 -4.83
CA LEU A 222 -18.25 16.34 -3.81
C LEU A 222 -16.96 17.15 -3.96
N LYS A 223 -16.46 17.30 -5.20
CA LYS A 223 -15.22 18.04 -5.47
C LYS A 223 -15.34 19.55 -5.25
N ASP A 224 -16.55 20.09 -5.32
CA ASP A 224 -16.83 21.50 -5.08
C ASP A 224 -17.10 21.80 -3.59
N ASP A 225 -17.28 20.79 -2.74
CA ASP A 225 -17.46 20.95 -1.30
C ASP A 225 -16.18 21.48 -0.63
N LYS A 226 -16.29 22.62 0.05
CA LYS A 226 -15.15 23.28 0.69
C LYS A 226 -14.49 22.43 1.78
N LYS A 227 -15.28 21.70 2.58
CA LYS A 227 -14.75 20.84 3.64
C LYS A 227 -14.06 19.63 3.04
N PHE A 228 -14.59 19.09 1.94
CA PHE A 228 -13.96 18.00 1.23
C PHE A 228 -12.62 18.43 0.60
N ILE A 229 -12.58 19.59 -0.08
CA ILE A 229 -11.35 20.16 -0.63
C ILE A 229 -10.28 20.30 0.47
N GLU A 230 -10.65 20.85 1.63
CA GLU A 230 -9.75 20.98 2.77
C GLU A 230 -9.22 19.61 3.23
N ALA A 231 -10.11 18.63 3.40
CA ALA A 231 -9.80 17.29 3.89
C ALA A 231 -8.93 16.45 2.93
N VAL A 232 -8.91 16.78 1.63
CA VAL A 232 -8.03 16.12 0.63
C VAL A 232 -6.77 16.92 0.30
N THR A 233 -6.62 18.14 0.81
CA THR A 233 -5.48 19.03 0.50
C THR A 233 -4.56 19.24 1.70
N HIS A 234 -5.11 19.45 2.89
CA HIS A 234 -4.36 19.82 4.08
C HIS A 234 -4.40 18.72 5.14
N SER A 235 -3.27 18.48 5.79
CA SER A 235 -3.16 17.55 6.92
C SER A 235 -3.89 16.23 6.69
N THR A 236 -3.78 15.67 5.48
CA THR A 236 -4.62 14.56 5.00
C THR A 236 -4.46 13.26 5.79
N TYR A 237 -3.56 13.23 6.77
CA TYR A 237 -3.34 12.12 7.70
C TYR A 237 -3.85 12.40 9.11
N ASN A 238 -4.38 13.57 9.46
CA ASN A 238 -5.06 13.70 10.75
C ASN A 238 -6.39 12.93 10.72
N VAL A 239 -6.89 12.58 11.91
CA VAL A 239 -8.09 11.74 12.04
C VAL A 239 -9.31 12.47 11.47
N GLU A 240 -9.39 13.76 11.72
CA GLU A 240 -10.49 14.62 11.30
C GLU A 240 -10.61 14.68 9.78
N ALA A 241 -9.52 14.90 9.04
CA ALA A 241 -9.55 14.96 7.58
C ALA A 241 -9.86 13.60 6.95
N VAL A 242 -9.31 12.50 7.49
CA VAL A 242 -9.61 11.14 7.00
C VAL A 242 -11.10 10.84 7.16
N ASN A 243 -11.65 11.07 8.36
CA ASN A 243 -13.06 10.83 8.62
C ASN A 243 -13.96 11.76 7.81
N ALA A 244 -13.62 13.05 7.73
CA ALA A 244 -14.41 14.03 6.98
C ALA A 244 -14.47 13.67 5.49
N ARG A 245 -13.33 13.36 4.84
CA ARG A 245 -13.34 13.05 3.41
C ARG A 245 -14.13 11.78 3.09
N ILE A 246 -14.01 10.74 3.92
CA ILE A 246 -14.74 9.49 3.70
C ILE A 246 -16.23 9.69 3.95
N SER A 247 -16.61 10.39 5.03
CA SER A 247 -18.02 10.70 5.33
C SER A 247 -18.66 11.51 4.21
N LEU A 248 -18.01 12.58 3.74
CA LEU A 248 -18.54 13.39 2.64
C LEU A 248 -18.64 12.58 1.35
N ALA A 249 -17.68 11.70 1.05
CA ALA A 249 -17.79 10.81 -0.10
C ALA A 249 -18.99 9.86 0.02
N ARG A 250 -19.27 9.28 1.20
CA ARG A 250 -20.47 8.47 1.43
C ARG A 250 -21.76 9.27 1.19
N ASP A 251 -21.82 10.49 1.73
CA ASP A 251 -22.98 11.37 1.67
C ASP A 251 -23.28 11.80 0.22
N TYR A 252 -22.30 12.38 -0.47
CA TYR A 252 -22.50 12.92 -1.81
C TYR A 252 -22.70 11.82 -2.86
N LEU A 253 -21.98 10.69 -2.76
CA LEU A 253 -22.03 9.66 -3.79
C LEU A 253 -23.26 8.76 -3.65
N TYR A 254 -23.72 8.47 -2.43
CA TYR A 254 -24.77 7.47 -2.19
C TYR A 254 -25.87 7.90 -1.22
N GLY A 255 -25.82 9.12 -0.67
CA GLY A 255 -26.89 9.65 0.19
C GLY A 255 -26.99 8.96 1.55
N ASN A 256 -25.92 8.30 2.01
CA ASN A 256 -25.89 7.66 3.33
C ASN A 256 -25.90 8.73 4.42
N LYS A 257 -27.08 9.17 4.84
CA LYS A 257 -27.21 9.94 6.10
C LYS A 257 -26.70 9.05 7.22
N SER A 258 -25.60 9.48 7.83
CA SER A 258 -24.98 8.89 9.03
C SER A 258 -25.98 8.78 10.17
#